data_AF-A0A1M3D862-F1
#
_entry.id   AF-A0A1M3D862-F1
#
_cell.length_a   1.000
_cell.length_b   1.000
_cell.length_c   1.000
_cell.angle_alpha   90.00
_cell.angle_beta   90.00
_cell.angle_gamma   90.00
#
_symmetry.space_group_name_H-M   'P 1'
#
loop_
_entity.id
_entity.type
_entity.pdbx_description
1 polymer ?
#
loop_
_entity_poly.entity_id
_entity_poly.type
_entity_poly.pdbx_seq_one_letter_code
_entity_poly.pdbx_strand_id
1 'polypeptide(L)' 'MQLNSTIAVADHAAYMHAVACAERRALHSYFDQHVIEDEDGVYVAIDEGDYNALPMALIDRVVHTVPGAMHDEF' A
#
# COMPACT_ATOMS: atom_id res chain seq x y z
N MET A 1 29.34 2.03 13.27
CA MET A 1 28.07 1.48 13.78
C MET A 1 26.85 2.24 13.21
N GLN A 2 26.89 2.76 11.97
CA GLN A 2 25.91 3.78 11.51
C GLN A 2 25.16 3.40 10.22
N LEU A 3 25.45 2.24 9.62
CA LEU A 3 24.84 1.81 8.35
C LEU A 3 23.42 1.27 8.54
N ASN A 4 23.18 0.47 9.59
CA ASN A 4 21.91 -0.20 9.83
C ASN A 4 20.77 0.80 10.12
N SER A 5 21.06 1.90 10.82
CA SER A 5 20.08 2.93 11.15
C SER A 5 19.62 3.70 9.91
N THR A 6 20.53 4.00 8.98
CA THR A 6 20.19 4.72 7.75
C THR A 6 19.32 3.87 6.81
N ILE A 7 19.60 2.57 6.72
CA ILE A 7 18.81 1.63 5.90
C ILE A 7 17.38 1.52 6.44
N ALA A 8 17.23 1.32 7.75
CA ALA A 8 15.91 1.24 8.38
C ALA A 8 15.08 2.53 8.24
N VAL A 9 15.73 3.70 8.28
CA VAL A 9 15.06 4.99 8.04
C VAL A 9 14.62 5.13 6.58
N ALA A 10 15.44 4.71 5.62
CA ALA A 10 15.10 4.76 4.20
C ALA A 10 13.95 3.80 3.85
N ASP A 11 13.99 2.59 4.39
CA ASP A 11 12.93 1.58 4.26
C ASP A 11 11.61 2.10 4.84
N HIS A 12 11.64 2.62 6.07
CA HIS A 12 10.45 3.20 6.69
C HIS A 12 9.89 4.38 5.87
N ALA A 13 10.75 5.24 5.32
CA ALA A 13 10.31 6.33 4.45
C ALA A 13 9.65 5.83 3.16
N ALA A 14 10.18 4.76 2.55
CA ALA A 14 9.58 4.13 1.37
C ALA A 14 8.20 3.53 1.69
N TYR A 15 8.07 2.84 2.81
CA TYR A 15 6.79 2.33 3.30
C TYR A 15 5.77 3.46 3.52
N MET A 16 6.15 4.53 4.24
CA MET A 16 5.26 5.66 4.50
C MET A 16 4.85 6.39 3.23
N HIS A 17 5.73 6.44 2.22
CA HIS A 17 5.39 6.98 0.91
C HIS A 17 4.30 6.14 0.23
N ALA A 18 4.41 4.80 0.26
CA ALA A 18 3.38 3.91 -0.27
C ALA A 18 2.05 4.03 0.48
N VAL A 19 2.07 4.13 1.82
CA VAL A 19 0.86 4.37 2.63
C VAL A 19 0.19 5.69 2.24
N ALA A 20 0.95 6.79 2.13
CA ALA A 20 0.40 8.08 1.71
C ALA A 20 -0.17 8.04 0.28
N CYS A 21 0.38 7.21 -0.61
CA CYS A 21 -0.22 6.96 -1.92
C CYS A 21 -1.54 6.18 -1.81
N ALA A 22 -1.59 5.13 -1.00
CA ALA A 22 -2.81 4.37 -0.74
C ALA A 22 -3.92 5.27 -0.15
N GLU A 23 -3.62 6.09 0.85
CA GLU A 23 -4.57 7.04 1.44
C GLU A 23 -5.15 8.02 0.41
N ARG A 24 -4.31 8.57 -0.47
CA ARG A 24 -4.81 9.48 -1.53
C ARG A 24 -5.70 8.76 -2.54
N ARG A 25 -5.39 7.51 -2.89
CA ARG A 25 -6.22 6.70 -3.80
C ARG A 25 -7.55 6.32 -3.15
N ALA A 26 -7.54 5.97 -1.87
CA ALA A 26 -8.73 5.57 -1.12
C ALA A 26 -9.81 6.65 -1.08
N LEU A 27 -9.43 7.93 -1.05
CA LEU A 27 -10.37 9.06 -1.15
C LEU A 27 -11.18 9.09 -2.45
N HIS A 28 -10.73 8.36 -3.47
CA HIS A 28 -11.31 8.35 -4.81
C HIS A 28 -11.72 6.96 -5.28
N SER A 29 -11.73 5.96 -4.39
CA SER A 29 -12.14 4.59 -4.69
C SER A 29 -13.09 4.06 -3.62
N TYR A 30 -14.08 3.28 -4.06
CA TYR A 30 -14.95 2.50 -3.17
C TYR A 30 -14.24 1.26 -2.63
N PHE A 31 -13.14 0.86 -3.26
CA PHE A 31 -12.39 -0.33 -2.94
C PHE A 31 -11.20 -0.01 -2.03
N ASP A 32 -10.82 -1.00 -1.25
CA ASP A 32 -9.68 -0.91 -0.35
C ASP A 32 -8.37 -0.75 -1.14
N GLN A 33 -7.44 0.00 -0.57
CA GLN A 33 -6.11 0.18 -1.12
C GLN A 33 -5.13 -0.64 -0.29
N HIS A 34 -4.40 -1.53 -0.96
CA HIS A 34 -3.41 -2.37 -0.29
C HIS A 34 -2.01 -1.88 -0.58
N VAL A 35 -1.19 -1.74 0.47
CA VAL A 35 0.25 -1.63 0.33
C VAL A 35 0.83 -3.03 0.36
N ILE A 36 1.55 -3.40 -0.69
CA ILE A 36 2.28 -4.66 -0.78
C ILE A 36 3.78 -4.41 -0.71
N GLU A 37 4.52 -5.37 -0.18
CA GLU A 37 5.98 -5.44 -0.27
C GLU A 37 6.39 -6.40 -1.38
N ASP A 38 7.19 -5.90 -2.34
CA ASP A 38 7.72 -6.72 -3.43
C ASP A 38 8.87 -7.64 -2.93
N GLU A 39 9.30 -8.63 -3.71
CA GLU A 39 10.40 -9.54 -3.36
C GLU A 39 11.74 -8.78 -3.26
N ASP A 40 11.82 -7.62 -3.91
CA ASP A 40 12.93 -6.69 -3.86
C ASP A 40 12.87 -5.69 -2.68
N GLY A 41 11.89 -5.82 -1.77
CA GLY A 41 11.69 -4.90 -0.63
C GLY A 41 11.14 -3.53 -1.03
N VAL A 42 10.43 -3.47 -2.17
CA VAL A 42 9.82 -2.24 -2.68
C VAL A 42 8.34 -2.20 -2.29
N TYR A 43 7.89 -1.08 -1.73
CA TYR A 43 6.48 -0.90 -1.37
C TYR A 43 5.68 -0.25 -2.49
N VAL A 44 4.52 -0.81 -2.81
CA VAL A 44 3.60 -0.22 -3.79
C VAL A 44 2.15 -0.26 -3.28
N ALA A 45 1.40 0.80 -3.58
CA ALA A 45 -0.03 0.86 -3.32
C ALA A 45 -0.80 0.36 -4.56
N ILE A 46 -1.67 -0.63 -4.36
CA ILE A 46 -2.57 -1.18 -5.37
C ILE A 46 -4.03 -0.94 -4.94
N ASP A 47 -4.90 -0.71 -5.90
CA ASP A 47 -6.35 -0.61 -5.67
C ASP A 47 -6.97 -1.98 -5.90
N GLU A 48 -7.73 -2.48 -4.94
CA GLU A 48 -8.42 -3.76 -5.07
C GLU A 48 -9.37 -3.76 -6.29
N GLY A 49 -9.98 -2.62 -6.61
CA GLY A 49 -10.86 -2.44 -7.77
C GLY A 49 -10.18 -2.56 -9.14
N ASP A 50 -8.85 -2.43 -9.21
CA ASP A 50 -8.07 -2.70 -10.44
C ASP A 50 -8.03 -4.22 -10.75
N TYR A 51 -8.39 -5.06 -9.78
CA TYR A 51 -8.39 -6.51 -9.88
C TYR A 51 -9.81 -7.04 -9.78
N ASN A 52 -10.26 -7.83 -10.75
CA ASN A 52 -11.56 -8.52 -10.65
C ASN A 52 -11.64 -9.38 -9.38
N ALA A 53 -10.54 -10.07 -9.08
CA ALA A 53 -10.27 -10.74 -7.83
C ALA A 53 -8.76 -10.60 -7.58
N LEU A 54 -8.38 -10.08 -6.42
CA LEU A 54 -6.98 -9.91 -6.08
C LEU A 54 -6.29 -11.30 -6.04
N PRO A 55 -5.25 -11.55 -6.85
CA PRO A 55 -4.55 -12.84 -6.83
C PRO A 55 -4.01 -13.14 -5.43
N MET A 56 -4.12 -14.40 -4.99
CA MET A 56 -3.61 -14.85 -3.69
C MET A 56 -2.13 -14.49 -3.48
N ALA A 57 -1.33 -14.53 -4.54
CA ALA A 57 0.07 -14.13 -4.50
C ALA A 57 0.29 -12.66 -4.12
N LEU A 58 -0.66 -11.76 -4.40
CA LEU A 58 -0.59 -10.36 -3.94
C LEU A 58 -1.16 -10.20 -2.53
N ILE A 59 -2.19 -10.97 -2.17
CA ILE A 59 -2.78 -10.98 -0.82
C ILE A 59 -1.73 -11.33 0.23
N ASP A 60 -0.93 -12.37 -0.01
CA ASP A 60 0.11 -12.83 0.92
C ASP A 60 1.23 -11.79 1.17
N ARG A 61 1.27 -10.73 0.36
CA ARG A 61 2.29 -9.68 0.38
C ARG A 61 1.76 -8.36 0.92
N VAL A 62 0.48 -8.29 1.27
CA VAL A 62 -0.14 -7.09 1.85
C VAL A 62 0.45 -6.84 3.23
N VAL A 63 1.09 -5.69 3.38
CA VAL A 63 1.66 -5.23 4.65
C VAL A 63 0.78 -4.17 5.33
N HIS A 64 -0.07 -3.49 4.56
CA HIS A 64 -1.03 -2.52 5.09
C HIS A 64 -2.25 -2.40 4.18
N THR A 65 -3.41 -2.10 4.76
CA THR A 65 -4.66 -1.84 4.01
C THR A 65 -5.27 -0.54 4.48
N VAL A 66 -5.60 0.33 3.53
CA VAL A 66 -6.36 1.56 3.74
C VAL A 66 -7.77 1.34 3.22
N PRO A 67 -8.81 1.44 4.06
CA PRO A 67 -10.19 1.29 3.63
C PRO A 67 -10.56 2.30 2.54
N GLY A 68 -11.34 1.87 1.55
CA GLY A 68 -11.95 2.77 0.56
C GLY A 68 -12.78 3.86 1.25
N ALA A 69 -12.59 5.11 0.86
CA ALA A 69 -13.21 6.28 1.49
C ALA A 69 -14.11 7.06 0.53
N MET A 70 -14.29 6.60 -0.71
CA MET A 70 -15.32 7.13 -1.60
C MET A 70 -16.70 6.71 -1.08
N HIS A 71 -17.50 7.69 -0.68
CA HIS A 71 -18.89 7.50 -0.28
C HIS A 71 -19.82 7.90 -1.43
N ASP A 72 -20.89 7.14 -1.63
CA ASP A 72 -21.92 7.40 -2.65
C ASP A 72 -23.07 8.30 -2.17
N GLU A 73 -22.99 8.82 -0.94
CA GLU A 73 -24.08 9.55 -0.31
C GLU A 73 -24.25 10.97 -0.91
N PHE A 74 -25.33 11.12 -1.70
CA PHE A 74 -26.00 12.38 -2.05
C PHE A 74 -27.46 12.35 -1.61
#